data_AF-A0AAJ3D6Z1-F1
#
_entry.id   AF-A0AAJ3D6Z1-F1
#
_cell.length_a   1.000
_cell.length_b   1.000
_cell.length_c   1.000
_cell.angle_alpha   90.00
_cell.angle_beta   90.00
_cell.angle_gamma   90.00
#
_symmetry.space_group_name_H-M   'P 1'
#
loop_
_entity.id
_entity.type
_entity.pdbx_description
1 polymer ?
#
loop_
_entity_poly.entity_id
_entity_poly.type
_entity_poly.pdbx_seq_one_letter_code
_entity_poly.pdbx_strand_id
1 'polypeptide(L)'
;MSRESEINRIKEQISFLSKKARISKSIFIITSIILILMAAFNGILSAYSIAKNPNLTAVRLFVAIAFLNAIIAFLASITSFFVFDNIYNKNSKKIEFLIEKRKELEKNANINLDDLVIQISNIKVDSE
;
A
#
# COMPACT_ATOMS: atom_id res chain seq x y z
N MET A 1 8.95 32.18 -2.99
CA MET A 1 7.76 31.30 -3.10
C MET A 1 6.91 31.53 -1.87
N SER A 2 5.59 31.77 -2.02
CA SER A 2 4.69 31.99 -0.88
C SER A 2 4.44 30.67 -0.13
N ARG A 3 4.46 30.67 1.21
CA ARG A 3 4.19 29.48 2.05
C ARG A 3 2.85 28.81 1.73
N GLU A 4 1.82 29.59 1.39
CA GLU A 4 0.52 29.04 0.97
C GLU A 4 0.64 28.17 -0.29
N SER A 5 1.55 28.51 -1.22
CA SER A 5 1.79 27.72 -2.42
C SER A 5 2.44 26.37 -2.11
N GLU A 6 3.24 26.27 -1.04
CA GLU A 6 3.86 25.02 -0.59
C GLU A 6 2.84 24.11 0.10
N ILE A 7 1.97 24.68 0.94
CA ILE A 7 0.90 23.93 1.63
C ILE A 7 -0.08 23.34 0.61
N ASN A 8 -0.46 24.12 -0.41
CA ASN A 8 -1.35 23.63 -1.47
C ASN A 8 -0.68 22.53 -2.31
N ARG A 9 0.60 22.66 -2.65
CA ARG A 9 1.38 21.59 -3.31
C ARG A 9 1.39 20.29 -2.50
N ILE A 10 1.59 20.38 -1.18
CA ILE A 10 1.59 19.21 -0.30
C ILE A 10 0.21 18.56 -0.26
N LYS A 11 -0.88 19.34 -0.17
CA LYS A 11 -2.26 18.82 -0.22
C LYS A 11 -2.54 18.07 -1.53
N GLU A 12 -2.13 18.62 -2.66
CA GLU A 12 -2.27 17.98 -3.96
C GLU A 12 -1.50 16.66 -4.04
N GLN A 13 -0.25 16.65 -3.56
CA GLN A 13 0.56 15.44 -3.51
C GLN A 13 -0.05 14.35 -2.62
N ILE A 14 -0.57 14.72 -1.45
CA ILE A 14 -1.27 13.79 -0.54
C ILE A 14 -2.52 13.22 -1.21
N SER A 15 -3.33 14.07 -1.86
CA SER A 15 -4.55 13.65 -2.56
C SER A 15 -4.22 12.70 -3.72
N PHE A 16 -3.19 13.03 -4.51
CA PHE A 16 -2.72 12.20 -5.62
C PHE A 16 -2.20 10.84 -5.14
N LEU A 17 -1.35 10.82 -4.12
CA LEU A 17 -0.80 9.59 -3.53
C LEU A 17 -1.90 8.73 -2.91
N SER A 18 -2.87 9.33 -2.22
CA SER A 18 -4.02 8.61 -1.63
C SER A 18 -4.89 7.95 -2.69
N LYS A 19 -5.19 8.65 -3.79
CA LYS A 19 -5.94 8.08 -4.93
C LYS A 19 -5.17 6.94 -5.57
N LYS A 20 -3.87 7.12 -5.81
CA LYS A 20 -3.00 6.08 -6.40
C LYS A 20 -2.93 4.84 -5.51
N ALA A 21 -2.83 5.02 -4.19
CA ALA A 21 -2.85 3.91 -3.22
C ALA A 21 -4.18 3.15 -3.26
N ARG A 22 -5.32 3.85 -3.35
CA ARG A 22 -6.64 3.22 -3.48
C ARG A 22 -6.77 2.41 -4.77
N ILE A 23 -6.38 2.97 -5.90
CA ILE A 23 -6.42 2.28 -7.20
C ILE A 23 -5.53 1.03 -7.17
N SER A 24 -4.31 1.15 -6.64
CA SER A 24 -3.39 0.02 -6.52
C SER A 24 -3.95 -1.09 -5.63
N LYS A 25 -4.63 -0.74 -4.53
CA LYS A 25 -5.33 -1.70 -3.67
C LYS A 25 -6.47 -2.40 -4.40
N SER A 26 -7.27 -1.67 -5.17
CA SER A 26 -8.37 -2.26 -5.95
C SER A 26 -7.85 -3.21 -7.03
N ILE A 27 -6.81 -2.82 -7.78
CA ILE A 27 -6.17 -3.69 -8.78
C ILE A 27 -5.66 -4.97 -8.11
N PHE A 28 -4.97 -4.84 -6.97
CA PHE A 28 -4.48 -6.00 -6.24
C PHE A 28 -5.58 -6.98 -5.84
N ILE A 29 -6.70 -6.47 -5.31
CA ILE A 29 -7.84 -7.30 -4.91
C ILE A 29 -8.43 -8.02 -6.13
N ILE A 30 -8.65 -7.30 -7.23
CA ILE A 30 -9.20 -7.88 -8.47
C ILE A 30 -8.25 -8.96 -9.01
N THR A 31 -6.96 -8.68 -9.11
CA THR A 31 -5.96 -9.64 -9.59
C THR A 31 -5.90 -10.87 -8.69
N SER A 32 -6.01 -10.70 -7.37
CA SER A 32 -6.03 -11.82 -6.41
C SER A 32 -7.27 -12.70 -6.60
N ILE A 33 -8.45 -12.09 -6.81
CA ILE A 33 -9.69 -12.82 -7.10
C ILE A 33 -9.58 -13.61 -8.41
N ILE A 34 -9.03 -13.00 -9.47
CA ILE A 34 -8.81 -13.67 -10.76
C ILE A 34 -7.85 -14.86 -10.61
N LEU A 35 -6.76 -14.70 -9.85
CA LEU A 35 -5.81 -15.78 -9.55
C LEU A 35 -6.47 -16.96 -8.84
N ILE A 36 -7.32 -16.67 -7.84
CA ILE A 36 -8.07 -17.70 -7.11
C ILE A 36 -9.03 -18.43 -8.05
N LEU A 37 -9.77 -17.69 -8.89
CA LEU A 37 -10.67 -18.27 -9.88
C LEU A 37 -9.92 -19.17 -10.88
N MET A 38 -8.80 -18.71 -11.43
CA MET A 38 -7.98 -19.51 -12.34
C MET A 38 -7.44 -20.78 -11.68
N ALA A 39 -6.97 -20.69 -10.44
CA ALA A 39 -6.52 -21.86 -9.68
C ALA A 39 -7.67 -22.87 -9.46
N ALA A 40 -8.86 -22.39 -9.09
CA ALA A 40 -10.03 -23.23 -8.92
C ALA A 40 -10.47 -23.91 -10.23
N PHE A 41 -10.53 -23.16 -11.35
CA PHE A 41 -10.84 -23.71 -12.66
C PHE A 41 -9.82 -24.78 -13.09
N ASN A 42 -8.52 -24.51 -12.92
CA ASN A 42 -7.47 -25.49 -13.21
C ASN A 42 -7.59 -26.75 -12.35
N GLY A 43 -7.95 -26.61 -11.08
CA GLY A 43 -8.24 -27.74 -10.20
C GLY A 43 -9.39 -28.60 -10.71
N ILE A 44 -10.50 -27.97 -11.12
CA ILE A 44 -11.69 -28.65 -11.66
C ILE A 44 -11.35 -29.34 -12.99
N LEU A 45 -10.66 -28.66 -13.92
CA LEU A 45 -10.23 -29.22 -15.20
C LEU A 45 -9.30 -30.43 -15.01
N SER A 46 -8.37 -30.34 -14.06
CA SER A 46 -7.47 -31.44 -13.72
C SER A 46 -8.25 -32.62 -13.15
N ALA A 47 -9.15 -32.38 -12.19
CA ALA A 47 -9.98 -33.42 -11.58
C ALA A 47 -10.91 -34.10 -12.62
N TYR A 48 -11.51 -33.33 -13.51
CA TYR A 48 -12.36 -33.85 -14.60
C TYR A 48 -11.54 -34.69 -15.59
N SER A 49 -10.35 -34.22 -15.96
CA SER A 49 -9.44 -34.95 -16.86
C SER A 49 -8.95 -36.25 -16.24
N ILE A 50 -8.77 -36.29 -14.92
CA ILE A 50 -8.43 -37.50 -14.16
C ILE A 50 -9.62 -38.46 -14.11
N ALA A 51 -10.82 -37.96 -13.79
CA ALA A 51 -12.00 -38.79 -13.60
C ALA A 51 -12.52 -39.46 -14.88
N LYS A 52 -12.36 -38.81 -16.04
CA LYS A 52 -12.84 -39.33 -17.33
C LYS A 52 -11.77 -39.96 -18.22
N ASN A 53 -10.49 -39.95 -17.84
CA ASN A 53 -9.46 -40.56 -18.68
C ASN A 53 -9.40 -42.09 -18.48
N PRO A 54 -9.58 -42.89 -19.55
CA PRO A 54 -9.40 -44.34 -19.48
C PRO A 54 -7.91 -44.75 -19.37
N ASN A 55 -6.98 -43.85 -19.69
CA ASN A 55 -5.54 -44.11 -19.63
C ASN A 55 -4.94 -43.72 -18.27
N LEU A 56 -4.63 -44.72 -17.44
CA LEU A 56 -4.01 -44.57 -16.12
C LEU A 56 -2.65 -43.83 -16.13
N THR A 57 -1.86 -43.96 -17.19
CA THR A 57 -0.57 -43.26 -17.32
C THR A 57 -0.78 -41.76 -17.52
N ALA A 58 -1.75 -41.37 -18.35
CA ALA A 58 -2.11 -39.97 -18.56
C ALA A 58 -2.68 -39.34 -17.29
N VAL A 59 -3.51 -40.09 -16.55
CA VAL A 59 -4.05 -39.65 -15.26
C VAL A 59 -2.94 -39.30 -14.26
N ARG A 60 -1.94 -40.18 -14.09
CA ARG A 60 -0.80 -39.92 -13.20
C ARG A 60 -0.01 -38.67 -13.60
N LEU A 61 0.15 -38.43 -14.90
CA LEU A 61 0.80 -37.23 -15.42
C LEU A 61 0.01 -35.96 -15.07
N PHE A 62 -1.32 -35.97 -15.26
CA PHE A 62 -2.18 -34.83 -14.91
C PHE A 62 -2.22 -34.56 -13.41
N VAL A 63 -2.20 -35.59 -12.57
CA VAL A 63 -2.08 -35.44 -11.11
C VAL A 63 -0.76 -34.73 -10.75
N ALA A 64 0.36 -35.15 -11.34
CA ALA A 64 1.66 -34.54 -11.08
C ALA A 64 1.71 -33.06 -11.52
N ILE A 65 1.14 -32.75 -12.69
CA ILE A 65 1.03 -31.37 -13.20
C ILE A 65 0.14 -30.52 -12.28
N ALA A 66 -1.00 -31.04 -11.84
CA ALA A 66 -1.89 -30.33 -10.92
C ALA A 66 -1.20 -30.01 -9.59
N PHE A 67 -0.41 -30.95 -9.06
CA PHE A 67 0.36 -30.76 -7.84
C PHE A 67 1.46 -29.70 -8.00
N LEU A 68 2.22 -29.74 -9.10
CA LEU A 68 3.22 -28.71 -9.41
C LEU A 68 2.59 -27.32 -9.55
N ASN A 69 1.46 -27.21 -10.25
CA ASN A 69 0.74 -25.95 -10.39
C ASN A 69 0.25 -25.40 -9.04
N ALA A 70 -0.20 -26.26 -8.13
CA ALA A 70 -0.59 -25.85 -6.79
C ALA A 70 0.59 -25.26 -6.00
N ILE A 71 1.78 -25.88 -6.07
CA ILE A 71 3.00 -25.38 -5.43
C ILE A 71 3.41 -24.02 -6.01
N ILE A 72 3.41 -23.88 -7.34
CA ILE A 72 3.76 -22.62 -8.00
C ILE A 72 2.78 -21.51 -7.61
N ALA A 73 1.48 -21.79 -7.59
CA ALA A 73 0.46 -20.82 -7.19
C ALA A 73 0.64 -20.39 -5.72
N PHE A 74 0.99 -21.32 -4.84
CA PHE A 74 1.28 -21.02 -3.44
C PHE A 74 2.50 -20.11 -3.28
N LEU A 75 3.62 -20.43 -3.96
CA LEU A 75 4.84 -19.60 -3.92
C LEU A 75 4.61 -18.21 -4.52
N ALA A 76 3.85 -18.11 -5.60
CA ALA A 76 3.48 -16.84 -6.21
C ALA A 76 2.64 -15.98 -5.24
N SER A 77 1.71 -16.60 -4.51
CA SER A 77 0.90 -15.92 -3.50
C SER A 77 1.76 -15.36 -2.36
N ILE A 78 2.68 -16.15 -1.81
CA ILE A 78 3.62 -15.71 -0.77
C ILE A 78 4.49 -14.53 -1.27
N THR A 79 5.03 -14.65 -2.48
CA THR A 79 5.88 -13.61 -3.07
C THR A 79 5.11 -12.31 -3.24
N SER A 80 3.88 -12.39 -3.76
CA SER A 80 3.00 -11.23 -3.92
C SER A 80 2.68 -10.59 -2.57
N PHE A 81 2.41 -11.40 -1.54
CA PHE A 81 2.16 -10.92 -0.19
C PHE A 81 3.34 -10.11 0.37
N PHE A 82 4.57 -10.62 0.27
CA PHE A 82 5.75 -9.90 0.74
C PHE A 82 6.02 -8.60 -0.03
N VAL A 83 5.82 -8.61 -1.35
CA VAL A 83 5.96 -7.40 -2.17
C VAL A 83 4.93 -6.35 -1.76
N PHE A 84 3.69 -6.76 -1.54
CA PHE A 84 2.63 -5.85 -1.10
C PHE A 84 2.87 -5.30 0.31
N ASP A 85 3.28 -6.14 1.25
CA ASP A 85 3.57 -5.69 2.62
C ASP A 85 4.72 -4.67 2.65
N ASN A 86 5.80 -4.92 1.91
CA ASN A 86 6.93 -4.00 1.84
C ASN A 86 6.54 -2.67 1.17
N ILE A 87 5.81 -2.71 0.05
CA ILE A 87 5.34 -1.49 -0.63
C ILE A 87 4.35 -0.72 0.25
N TYR A 88 3.45 -1.42 0.93
CA TYR A 88 2.49 -0.82 1.85
C TYR A 88 3.21 -0.11 3.00
N ASN A 89 4.13 -0.80 3.69
CA ASN A 89 4.92 -0.25 4.79
C ASN A 89 5.75 0.98 4.35
N LYS A 90 6.38 0.92 3.18
CA LYS A 90 7.13 2.06 2.62
C LYS A 90 6.24 3.26 2.33
N ASN A 91 5.06 3.03 1.75
CA ASN A 91 4.12 4.10 1.43
C ASN A 91 3.48 4.70 2.69
N SER A 92 3.13 3.88 3.69
CA SER A 92 2.60 4.33 4.97
C SER A 92 3.58 5.23 5.71
N LYS A 93 4.86 4.82 5.82
CA LYS A 93 5.92 5.66 6.41
C LYS A 93 6.09 7.00 5.68
N LYS A 94 5.99 6.99 4.35
CA LYS A 94 6.08 8.22 3.55
C LYS A 94 4.89 9.15 3.77
N ILE A 95 3.69 8.60 3.92
CA ILE A 95 2.49 9.37 4.25
C ILE A 95 2.60 9.99 5.63
N GLU A 96 3.05 9.21 6.61
CA GLU A 96 3.23 9.65 8.00
C GLU A 96 4.23 10.80 8.09
N PHE A 97 5.39 10.67 7.42
CA PHE A 97 6.38 11.74 7.30
C PHE A 97 5.80 13.03 6.70
N LEU A 98 5.00 12.92 5.63
CA LEU A 98 4.39 14.10 4.99
C LEU A 98 3.32 14.75 5.88
N ILE A 99 2.58 13.97 6.67
CA ILE A 99 1.61 14.49 7.64
C ILE A 99 2.32 15.23 8.78
N GLU A 100 3.40 14.64 9.30
CA GLU A 100 4.19 15.23 10.38
C GLU A 100 4.84 16.55 9.94
N LYS A 101 5.46 16.56 8.75
CA LYS A 101 6.02 17.78 8.16
C LYS A 101 4.97 18.87 7.93
N ARG A 102 3.73 18.51 7.56
CA ARG A 102 2.63 19.47 7.47
C ARG A 102 2.28 20.06 8.84
N LYS A 103 2.16 19.21 9.87
CA LYS A 103 1.90 19.66 11.25
C LYS A 103 3.00 20.58 11.76
N GLU A 104 4.26 20.30 11.46
CA GLU A 104 5.39 21.16 11.82
C GLU A 104 5.28 22.54 11.16
N LEU A 105 4.96 22.59 9.86
CA LEU A 105 4.74 23.84 9.13
C LEU A 105 3.51 24.61 9.64
N GLU A 106 2.43 23.92 10.02
CA GLU A 106 1.22 24.52 10.61
C GLU A 106 1.48 25.03 12.04
N LYS A 107 2.28 24.33 12.84
CA LYS A 107 2.61 24.72 14.23
C LYS A 107 3.56 25.92 14.27
N ASN A 108 4.51 25.99 13.34
CA ASN A 108 5.39 27.13 13.15
C ASN A 108 4.70 28.32 12.43
N ALA A 109 3.47 28.15 11.95
CA ALA A 109 2.65 29.23 11.38
C ALA A 109 1.92 30.06 12.44
N ASN A 110 1.80 29.55 13.68
CA ASN A 110 0.97 30.15 14.73
C ASN A 110 1.79 30.88 15.81
N ILE A 111 2.96 31.41 15.46
CA ILE A 111 3.57 32.46 16.28
C ILE A 111 2.91 33.76 15.84
N ASN A 112 1.82 34.11 16.52
CA ASN A 112 1.23 35.42 16.39
C ASN A 112 2.27 36.45 16.85
N LEU A 113 2.74 37.31 15.94
CA LEU A 113 3.76 38.33 16.26
C LEU A 113 3.31 39.20 17.43
N ASP A 114 2.00 39.44 17.55
CA ASP A 114 1.41 40.19 18.65
C ASP A 114 1.56 39.45 20.00
N ASP A 115 1.35 38.13 20.03
CA ASP A 115 1.60 37.33 21.24
C ASP A 115 3.09 37.30 21.61
N LEU A 116 3.97 37.28 20.61
CA LEU A 116 5.41 37.30 20.83
C LEU A 116 5.88 38.65 21.39
N VAL A 117 5.31 39.76 20.89
CA VAL A 117 5.58 41.11 21.41
C VAL A 117 5.07 41.26 22.84
N ILE A 118 3.88 40.74 23.15
CA ILE A 118 3.33 40.72 24.51
C ILE A 118 4.20 39.87 25.46
N GLN A 119 4.71 38.73 24.99
CA GLN A 119 5.62 37.89 25.77
C GLN A 119 6.96 38.59 26.03
N ILE A 120 7.54 39.27 25.03
CA ILE A 120 8.77 40.03 25.18
C ILE A 120 8.56 41.25 26.08
N SER A 121 7.43 41.95 25.99
CA SER A 121 7.13 43.11 26.84
C SER A 121 6.90 42.75 28.31
N ASN A 122 6.51 41.50 28.59
CA ASN A 122 6.31 41.00 29.96
C ASN A 122 7.58 40.40 30.58
N ILE A 123 8.68 40.27 29.82
CA ILE A 123 9.99 39.96 30.40
C ILE A 123 10.48 41.24 31.05
N LYS A 124 10.27 41.37 32.37
CA LYS A 124 10.98 42.38 33.17
C LYS A 124 12.46 42.08 33.07
N VAL A 125 13.18 42.99 32.41
CA VAL A 125 14.63 43.06 32.48
C VAL A 125 14.94 43.58 33.88
N ASP A 126 15.32 42.68 34.78
CA ASP A 126 15.99 43.07 36.01
C ASP A 126 17.37 43.63 35.59
N SER A 127 17.41 44.95 35.46
CA SER A 127 18.64 45.71 35.27
C SER A 127 19.31 45.88 36.63
N GLU A 128 20.37 45.09 36.87
CA GLU A 128 21.46 45.44 37.80
C GLU A 128 22.37 46.52 37.18
#